data_AF-A0A7S2QJF8-F1
#
_entry.id   AF-A0A7S2QJF8-F1
#
_cell.length_a   1.000
_cell.length_b   1.000
_cell.length_c   1.000
_cell.angle_alpha   90.00
_cell.angle_beta   90.00
_cell.angle_gamma   90.00
#
_symmetry.space_group_name_H-M   'P 1'
#
loop_
_entity.id
_entity.type
_entity.pdbx_description
1 polymer ?
#
loop_
_entity_poly.entity_id
_entity_poly.type
_entity_poly.pdbx_seq_one_letter_code
_entity_poly.pdbx_strand_id
1 'polypeptide(L)'
;GRIISAFSVEYCYFTPTREAGTYGGCPEAATLNIIGDADQYFGNIDSVALKVSQEKGNGGWGSDNLTGNGFKEMNRRKMRRGLVCVLEGAKHDASETHDNFLRDLLRAFLATPSDCHRIPEQWVQDPYLQSKIEVVDTDTAHHGFRVLMKVGRMDLPSETPYRQALLTRQAMRRKKCPAAVDSIARVAAST
;
A
#
# COMPACT_ATOMS: atom_id res chain seq x y z
N GLY A 1 10.69 9.36 -7.26
CA GLY A 1 10.06 8.03 -7.03
C GLY A 1 8.99 7.81 -8.09
N ARG A 2 8.55 6.57 -8.26
CA ARG A 2 7.47 6.17 -9.16
C ARG A 2 6.28 5.70 -8.34
N ILE A 3 5.07 6.12 -8.67
CA ILE A 3 3.84 5.69 -8.03
C ILE A 3 2.96 5.05 -9.10
N ILE A 4 2.53 3.82 -8.86
CA ILE A 4 1.59 3.08 -9.71
C ILE A 4 0.36 2.79 -8.87
N SER A 5 -0.75 3.43 -9.20
CA SER A 5 -2.02 3.27 -8.49
C SER A 5 -3.02 2.54 -9.37
N ALA A 6 -3.84 1.68 -8.74
CA ALA A 6 -4.95 0.99 -9.40
C ALA A 6 -4.54 0.16 -10.62
N PHE A 7 -3.33 -0.42 -10.59
CA PHE A 7 -2.84 -1.29 -11.65
C PHE A 7 -1.93 -2.37 -11.06
N SER A 8 -2.17 -3.63 -11.46
CA SER A 8 -1.44 -4.78 -10.93
C SER A 8 -0.04 -4.92 -11.50
N VAL A 9 0.30 -4.23 -12.60
CA VAL A 9 1.59 -4.39 -13.28
C VAL A 9 1.82 -5.86 -13.63
N GLU A 10 0.86 -6.46 -14.32
CA GLU A 10 0.93 -7.85 -14.76
C GLU A 10 0.49 -7.97 -16.22
N TYR A 11 0.91 -9.06 -16.87
CA TYR A 11 0.38 -9.42 -18.18
C TYR A 11 -1.12 -9.78 -18.06
N CYS A 12 -2.00 -8.90 -18.53
CA CYS A 12 -3.45 -9.01 -18.46
C CYS A 12 -4.13 -8.41 -19.70
N TYR A 13 -5.47 -8.32 -19.69
CA TYR A 13 -6.28 -7.79 -20.79
C TYR A 13 -5.86 -6.38 -21.26
N PHE A 14 -5.36 -5.53 -20.36
CA PHE A 14 -4.93 -4.16 -20.69
C PHE A 14 -3.52 -4.10 -21.27
N THR A 15 -2.72 -5.15 -21.08
CA THR A 15 -1.33 -5.23 -21.54
C THR A 15 -1.23 -6.34 -22.57
N PRO A 16 -1.32 -6.03 -23.88
CA PRO A 16 -1.47 -7.05 -24.91
C PRO A 16 -0.26 -7.98 -25.04
N THR A 17 0.91 -7.57 -24.53
CA THR A 17 2.13 -8.39 -24.48
C THR A 17 2.69 -8.48 -23.06
N ARG A 18 3.57 -9.48 -22.82
CA ARG A 18 4.24 -9.63 -21.52
C ARG A 18 5.15 -8.45 -21.20
N GLU A 19 5.73 -7.83 -22.23
CA GLU A 19 6.58 -6.64 -22.13
C GLU A 19 5.77 -5.40 -21.72
N ALA A 20 4.48 -5.34 -22.07
CA ALA A 20 3.59 -4.27 -21.60
C ALA A 20 3.16 -4.48 -20.14
N GLY A 21 3.17 -5.73 -19.65
CA GLY A 21 2.78 -6.12 -18.29
C GLY A 21 3.92 -6.08 -17.26
N THR A 22 4.87 -5.16 -17.40
CA THR A 22 6.03 -5.05 -16.49
C THR A 22 6.41 -3.61 -16.17
N TYR A 23 7.21 -3.43 -15.13
CA TYR A 23 7.91 -2.16 -14.88
C TYR A 23 8.90 -1.83 -16.01
N GLY A 24 8.64 -0.72 -16.69
CA GLY A 24 9.60 -0.07 -17.60
C GLY A 24 10.63 0.81 -16.87
N GLY A 25 11.53 1.46 -17.61
CA GLY A 25 12.46 2.46 -17.07
C GLY A 25 13.53 1.94 -16.11
N CYS A 26 14.04 2.83 -15.25
CA CYS A 26 15.19 2.56 -14.37
C CYS A 26 14.79 1.70 -13.14
N PRO A 27 15.43 0.52 -12.92
CA PRO A 27 15.20 -0.33 -11.75
C PRO A 27 15.63 0.28 -10.40
N GLU A 28 16.49 1.31 -10.44
CA GLU A 28 16.94 2.04 -9.25
C GLU A 28 15.89 3.02 -8.71
N ALA A 29 14.91 3.38 -9.54
CA ALA A 29 13.85 4.29 -9.13
C ALA A 29 12.97 3.61 -8.07
N ALA A 30 12.95 4.21 -6.86
CA ALA A 30 12.05 3.76 -5.82
C ALA A 30 10.60 3.78 -6.30
N THR A 31 9.91 2.64 -6.12
CA THR A 31 8.59 2.41 -6.70
C THR A 31 7.59 2.02 -5.63
N LEU A 32 6.45 2.69 -5.66
CA LEU A 32 5.26 2.40 -4.86
C LEU A 32 4.18 1.85 -5.79
N ASN A 33 3.60 0.68 -5.46
CA ASN A 33 2.39 0.17 -6.09
C ASN A 33 1.25 0.13 -5.07
N ILE A 34 0.10 0.68 -5.44
CA ILE A 34 -1.11 0.76 -4.61
C ILE A 34 -2.23 0.11 -5.40
N ILE A 35 -2.91 -0.88 -4.83
CA ILE A 35 -4.02 -1.56 -5.47
C ILE A 35 -5.00 -2.08 -4.43
N GLY A 36 -6.29 -2.07 -4.76
CA GLY A 36 -7.31 -2.70 -3.94
C GLY A 36 -7.39 -4.20 -4.20
N ASP A 37 -7.66 -5.00 -3.16
CA ASP A 37 -7.88 -6.44 -3.33
C ASP A 37 -9.23 -6.77 -3.99
N ALA A 38 -10.16 -5.81 -4.03
CA ALA A 38 -11.44 -5.87 -4.71
C ALA A 38 -11.47 -5.01 -6.00
N ASP A 39 -10.30 -4.73 -6.58
CA ASP A 39 -10.18 -4.05 -7.87
C ASP A 39 -10.84 -4.88 -8.98
N GLN A 40 -11.90 -4.33 -9.58
CA GLN A 40 -12.73 -5.02 -10.57
C GLN A 40 -12.07 -5.15 -11.95
N TYR A 41 -10.95 -4.48 -12.19
CA TYR A 41 -10.25 -4.48 -13.47
C TYR A 41 -8.99 -5.32 -13.40
N PHE A 42 -8.16 -5.10 -12.39
CA PHE A 42 -6.79 -5.63 -12.30
C PHE A 42 -6.55 -6.60 -11.15
N GLY A 43 -7.54 -6.79 -10.26
CA GLY A 43 -7.44 -7.71 -9.12
C GLY A 43 -7.31 -9.18 -9.54
N ASN A 44 -7.02 -10.04 -8.57
CA ASN A 44 -6.98 -11.50 -8.75
C ASN A 44 -8.27 -12.21 -8.33
N ILE A 45 -9.32 -11.45 -8.01
CA ILE A 45 -10.64 -11.95 -7.61
C ILE A 45 -11.69 -11.20 -8.43
N ASP A 46 -12.57 -11.93 -9.13
CA ASP A 46 -13.72 -11.42 -9.90
C ASP A 46 -13.45 -10.18 -10.79
N SER A 47 -12.24 -10.06 -11.33
CA SER A 47 -11.82 -8.91 -12.14
C SER A 47 -11.94 -9.17 -13.64
N VAL A 48 -11.96 -8.10 -14.45
CA VAL A 48 -11.86 -8.20 -15.92
C VAL A 48 -10.57 -8.91 -16.33
N ALA A 49 -9.44 -8.57 -15.72
CA ALA A 49 -8.15 -9.23 -15.99
C ALA A 49 -8.20 -10.74 -15.75
N LEU A 50 -8.80 -11.17 -14.63
CA LEU A 50 -8.93 -12.58 -14.31
C LEU A 50 -9.85 -13.29 -15.32
N LYS A 51 -11.03 -12.72 -15.59
CA LYS A 51 -12.00 -13.29 -16.55
C LYS A 51 -11.39 -13.48 -17.94
N VAL A 52 -10.76 -12.44 -18.48
CA VAL A 52 -10.09 -12.53 -19.80
C VAL A 52 -8.94 -13.56 -19.78
N SER A 53 -8.18 -13.65 -18.69
CA SER A 53 -7.09 -14.64 -18.58
C SER A 53 -7.59 -16.09 -18.52
N GLN A 54 -8.83 -16.31 -18.08
CA GLN A 54 -9.47 -17.63 -18.00
C GLN A 54 -10.09 -18.05 -19.34
N GLU A 55 -10.39 -17.11 -20.24
CA GLU A 55 -10.98 -17.36 -21.56
C GLU A 55 -9.94 -17.62 -22.66
N LYS A 56 -8.75 -18.15 -22.33
CA LYS A 56 -7.67 -18.41 -23.32
C LYS A 56 -8.09 -19.31 -24.49
N GLY A 57 -8.99 -20.26 -24.24
CA GLY A 57 -9.57 -21.11 -25.30
C GLY A 57 -10.49 -20.36 -26.27
N ASN A 58 -10.99 -19.19 -25.87
CA ASN A 58 -11.94 -18.35 -26.62
C ASN A 58 -11.32 -17.02 -27.07
N GLY A 59 -9.99 -16.95 -27.15
CA GLY A 59 -9.26 -15.74 -27.60
C GLY A 59 -8.84 -14.77 -26.49
N GLY A 60 -9.10 -15.11 -25.21
CA GLY A 60 -8.56 -14.37 -24.07
C GLY A 60 -7.04 -14.51 -23.93
N TRP A 61 -6.41 -13.60 -23.19
CA TRP A 61 -4.97 -13.60 -22.94
C TRP A 61 -4.64 -13.07 -21.54
N GLY A 62 -3.39 -13.27 -21.12
CA GLY A 62 -2.90 -12.83 -19.80
C GLY A 62 -2.10 -13.91 -19.08
N SER A 63 -1.64 -13.57 -17.88
CA SER A 63 -0.92 -14.46 -16.98
C SER A 63 -1.83 -15.58 -16.46
N ASP A 64 -1.33 -16.80 -16.36
CA ASP A 64 -2.03 -17.93 -15.73
C ASP A 64 -2.15 -17.78 -14.20
N ASN A 65 -1.31 -16.93 -13.61
CA ASN A 65 -1.23 -16.73 -12.18
C ASN A 65 -1.17 -15.22 -11.90
N LEU A 66 -2.31 -14.57 -12.08
CA LEU A 66 -2.52 -13.17 -11.69
C LEU A 66 -2.56 -13.06 -10.17
N THR A 67 -1.68 -12.23 -9.65
CA THR A 67 -1.59 -11.95 -8.21
C THR A 67 -2.35 -10.69 -7.83
N GLY A 68 -2.76 -9.87 -8.82
CA GLY A 68 -3.50 -8.64 -8.62
C GLY A 68 -2.63 -7.51 -8.05
N ASN A 69 -1.30 -7.63 -8.09
CA ASN A 69 -0.37 -6.62 -7.60
C ASN A 69 1.03 -6.77 -8.22
N GLY A 70 1.85 -5.73 -8.11
CA GLY A 70 3.13 -5.66 -8.80
C GLY A 70 4.30 -6.34 -8.10
N PHE A 71 4.12 -7.01 -6.95
CA PHE A 71 5.25 -7.50 -6.14
C PHE A 71 6.09 -8.53 -6.90
N LYS A 72 5.43 -9.49 -7.55
CA LYS A 72 6.10 -10.51 -8.37
C LYS A 72 6.93 -9.87 -9.49
N GLU A 73 6.40 -8.84 -10.13
CA GLU A 73 7.12 -8.11 -11.18
C GLU A 73 8.25 -7.25 -10.64
N MET A 74 8.13 -6.68 -9.43
CA MET A 74 9.24 -5.98 -8.78
C MET A 74 10.42 -6.92 -8.55
N ASN A 75 10.15 -8.14 -8.09
CA ASN A 75 11.16 -9.17 -7.85
C ASN A 75 11.79 -9.61 -9.18
N ARG A 76 10.97 -9.92 -10.19
CA ARG A 76 11.43 -10.34 -11.53
C ARG A 76 12.32 -9.28 -12.18
N ARG A 77 11.98 -8.00 -12.03
CA ARG A 77 12.73 -6.86 -12.58
C ARG A 77 13.89 -6.40 -11.69
N LYS A 78 14.11 -7.06 -10.55
CA LYS A 78 15.18 -6.76 -9.60
C LYS A 78 15.17 -5.28 -9.18
N MET A 79 13.97 -4.74 -8.95
CA MET A 79 13.78 -3.35 -8.54
C MET A 79 14.55 -3.07 -7.25
N ARG A 80 15.37 -2.02 -7.19
CA ARG A 80 16.23 -1.77 -6.02
C ARG A 80 15.42 -1.47 -4.76
N ARG A 81 14.33 -0.71 -4.89
CA ARG A 81 13.53 -0.20 -3.77
C ARG A 81 12.05 -0.25 -4.16
N GLY A 82 11.28 -1.09 -3.48
CA GLY A 82 9.89 -1.36 -3.80
C GLY A 82 8.99 -1.45 -2.57
N LEU A 83 7.79 -0.88 -2.68
CA LEU A 83 6.70 -1.10 -1.73
C LEU A 83 5.42 -1.37 -2.51
N VAL A 84 4.75 -2.48 -2.20
CA VAL A 84 3.43 -2.83 -2.72
C VAL A 84 2.43 -2.78 -1.57
N CYS A 85 1.34 -2.06 -1.76
CA CYS A 85 0.26 -1.89 -0.79
C CYS A 85 -1.01 -2.47 -1.38
N VAL A 86 -1.49 -3.57 -0.80
CA VAL A 86 -2.78 -4.18 -1.16
C VAL A 86 -3.82 -3.78 -0.12
N LEU A 87 -4.85 -3.06 -0.54
CA LEU A 87 -5.83 -2.44 0.37
C LEU A 87 -7.11 -3.27 0.44
N GLU A 88 -7.45 -3.75 1.65
CA GLU A 88 -8.56 -4.65 1.90
C GLU A 88 -9.91 -3.96 1.64
N GLY A 89 -10.73 -4.55 0.78
CA GLY A 89 -12.04 -4.04 0.38
C GLY A 89 -12.00 -2.81 -0.53
N ALA A 90 -10.81 -2.31 -0.88
CA ALA A 90 -10.71 -1.22 -1.83
C ALA A 90 -11.00 -1.70 -3.25
N LYS A 91 -11.75 -0.89 -3.99
CA LYS A 91 -12.02 -1.10 -5.41
C LYS A 91 -10.89 -0.52 -6.26
N HIS A 92 -11.15 -0.36 -7.55
CA HIS A 92 -10.21 0.30 -8.47
C HIS A 92 -9.79 1.69 -8.00
N ASP A 93 -10.75 2.55 -7.62
CA ASP A 93 -10.45 3.81 -6.96
C ASP A 93 -10.39 3.61 -5.44
N ALA A 94 -9.19 3.45 -4.92
CA ALA A 94 -8.96 3.28 -3.49
C ALA A 94 -9.25 4.55 -2.68
N SER A 95 -9.33 5.74 -3.31
CA SER A 95 -9.60 6.98 -2.58
C SER A 95 -10.99 6.98 -1.95
N GLU A 96 -11.96 6.29 -2.55
CA GLU A 96 -13.32 6.17 -2.00
C GLU A 96 -13.37 5.46 -0.64
N THR A 97 -12.37 4.62 -0.32
CA THR A 97 -12.38 3.77 0.89
C THR A 97 -11.20 4.04 1.82
N HIS A 98 -10.07 4.52 1.28
CA HIS A 98 -8.79 4.62 1.98
C HIS A 98 -8.16 6.02 1.87
N ASP A 99 -8.89 7.09 1.49
CA ASP A 99 -8.33 8.44 1.26
C ASP A 99 -7.31 8.88 2.34
N ASN A 100 -7.72 8.87 3.62
CA ASN A 100 -6.85 9.30 4.72
C ASN A 100 -5.59 8.44 4.87
N PHE A 101 -5.68 7.13 4.63
CA PHE A 101 -4.50 6.26 4.62
C PHE A 101 -3.60 6.55 3.41
N LEU A 102 -4.18 6.75 2.23
CA LEU A 102 -3.44 7.12 1.03
C LEU A 102 -2.69 8.44 1.23
N ARG A 103 -3.28 9.43 1.89
CA ARG A 103 -2.59 10.68 2.24
C ARG A 103 -1.35 10.44 3.10
N ASP A 104 -1.44 9.59 4.12
CA ASP A 104 -0.28 9.24 4.95
C ASP A 104 0.78 8.45 4.17
N LEU A 105 0.37 7.47 3.37
CA LEU A 105 1.24 6.66 2.53
C LEU A 105 1.99 7.52 1.51
N LEU A 106 1.26 8.36 0.76
CA LEU A 106 1.82 9.25 -0.23
C LEU A 106 2.74 10.28 0.41
N ARG A 107 2.38 10.84 1.58
CA ARG A 107 3.25 11.75 2.33
C ARG A 107 4.56 11.07 2.75
N ALA A 108 4.49 9.84 3.29
CA ALA A 108 5.68 9.08 3.69
C ALA A 108 6.58 8.77 2.48
N PHE A 109 5.98 8.29 1.39
CA PHE A 109 6.70 7.98 0.16
C PHE A 109 7.34 9.23 -0.47
N LEU A 110 6.61 10.34 -0.57
CA LEU A 110 7.13 11.56 -1.19
C LEU A 110 8.21 12.25 -0.33
N ALA A 111 8.16 12.09 0.99
CA ALA A 111 9.20 12.61 1.88
C ALA A 111 10.53 11.87 1.73
N THR A 112 10.49 10.53 1.59
CA THR A 112 11.71 9.71 1.49
C THR A 112 11.52 8.54 0.51
N PRO A 113 11.41 8.79 -0.82
CA PRO A 113 11.09 7.73 -1.77
C PRO A 113 12.09 6.58 -1.72
N SER A 114 13.37 6.90 -1.52
CA SER A 114 14.45 5.93 -1.43
C SER A 114 14.21 4.87 -0.33
N ASP A 115 13.49 5.23 0.73
CA ASP A 115 13.26 4.38 1.89
C ASP A 115 11.83 3.86 1.93
N CYS A 116 11.15 3.78 0.77
CA CYS A 116 9.75 3.34 0.68
C CYS A 116 9.51 1.97 1.33
N HIS A 117 10.42 1.02 1.15
CA HIS A 117 10.36 -0.31 1.76
C HIS A 117 10.33 -0.28 3.30
N ARG A 118 10.76 0.83 3.92
CA ARG A 118 10.79 1.02 5.38
C ARG A 118 9.57 1.75 5.94
N ILE A 119 8.61 2.17 5.10
CA ILE A 119 7.40 2.85 5.56
C ILE A 119 6.67 2.05 6.67
N PRO A 120 6.52 0.71 6.58
CA PRO A 120 5.95 -0.07 7.68
C PRO A 120 6.68 0.12 9.01
N GLU A 121 8.02 0.16 9.01
CA GLU A 121 8.84 0.37 10.22
C GLU A 121 8.65 1.79 10.79
N GLN A 122 8.51 2.79 9.92
CA GLN A 122 8.30 4.18 10.32
C GLN A 122 6.96 4.37 11.04
N TRP A 123 5.97 3.55 10.71
CA TRP A 123 4.62 3.63 11.29
C TRP A 123 4.47 2.90 12.62
N VAL A 124 5.48 2.17 13.10
CA VAL A 124 5.49 1.58 14.46
C VAL A 124 5.18 2.62 15.54
N GLN A 125 5.57 3.88 15.32
CA GLN A 125 5.30 4.95 16.26
C GLN A 125 3.83 5.38 16.25
N ASP A 126 3.08 5.21 15.16
CA ASP A 126 1.64 5.53 15.06
C ASP A 126 0.78 4.27 15.26
N PRO A 127 0.20 4.05 16.45
CA PRO A 127 -0.54 2.82 16.76
C PRO A 127 -1.75 2.60 15.86
N TYR A 128 -2.33 3.66 15.28
CA TYR A 128 -3.42 3.50 14.33
C TYR A 128 -2.90 2.91 13.03
N LEU A 129 -1.92 3.56 12.38
CA LEU A 129 -1.36 3.06 11.12
C LEU A 129 -0.71 1.68 11.29
N GLN A 130 0.01 1.46 12.39
CA GLN A 130 0.59 0.16 12.71
C GLN A 130 -0.48 -0.94 12.82
N SER A 131 -1.65 -0.63 13.39
CA SER A 131 -2.75 -1.61 13.51
C SER A 131 -3.43 -1.93 12.18
N LYS A 132 -3.16 -1.15 11.13
CA LYS A 132 -3.76 -1.33 9.81
C LYS A 132 -2.87 -2.07 8.82
N ILE A 133 -1.60 -2.28 9.12
CA ILE A 133 -0.67 -2.88 8.17
C ILE A 133 -0.22 -4.27 8.61
N GLU A 134 0.02 -5.13 7.64
CA GLU A 134 0.67 -6.43 7.79
C GLU A 134 1.72 -6.58 6.69
N VAL A 135 2.99 -6.81 7.05
CA VAL A 135 4.01 -7.17 6.06
C VAL A 135 3.86 -8.65 5.72
N VAL A 136 3.47 -8.94 4.48
CA VAL A 136 3.17 -10.30 4.02
C VAL A 136 4.40 -10.98 3.44
N ASP A 137 5.20 -10.22 2.68
CA ASP A 137 6.41 -10.76 2.04
C ASP A 137 7.48 -9.68 1.94
N THR A 138 8.74 -10.10 1.93
CA THR A 138 9.90 -9.24 1.79
C THR A 138 10.96 -9.96 0.96
N ASP A 139 11.40 -9.30 -0.11
CA ASP A 139 12.51 -9.76 -0.94
C ASP A 139 13.71 -8.82 -0.80
N THR A 140 14.82 -9.39 -0.33
CA THR A 140 16.11 -8.71 -0.12
C THR A 140 17.20 -9.16 -1.12
N ALA A 141 16.83 -9.99 -2.10
CA ALA A 141 17.77 -10.53 -3.08
C ALA A 141 18.39 -9.42 -3.94
N HIS A 142 19.56 -9.71 -4.53
CA HIS A 142 20.21 -8.83 -5.52
C HIS A 142 20.41 -7.37 -5.06
N HIS A 143 20.70 -7.17 -3.77
CA HIS A 143 20.93 -5.84 -3.17
C HIS A 143 19.76 -4.87 -3.24
N GLY A 144 18.54 -5.34 -3.50
CA GLY A 144 17.34 -4.52 -3.43
C GLY A 144 16.44 -4.92 -2.27
N PHE A 145 15.54 -4.03 -1.87
CA PHE A 145 14.55 -4.24 -0.81
C PHE A 145 13.16 -3.97 -1.38
N ARG A 146 12.34 -5.01 -1.41
CA ARG A 146 10.96 -4.97 -1.93
C ARG A 146 10.05 -5.55 -0.86
N VAL A 147 9.00 -4.81 -0.50
CA VAL A 147 8.05 -5.22 0.55
C VAL A 147 6.65 -5.30 -0.04
N LEU A 148 5.95 -6.40 0.26
CA LEU A 148 4.51 -6.53 0.06
C LEU A 148 3.82 -6.35 1.42
N MET A 149 2.97 -5.34 1.53
CA MET A 149 2.12 -5.16 2.69
C MET A 149 0.63 -5.21 2.32
N LYS A 150 -0.15 -5.82 3.21
CA LYS A 150 -1.60 -5.70 3.25
C LYS A 150 -2.00 -4.57 4.17
N VAL A 151 -3.07 -3.89 3.82
CA VAL A 151 -3.65 -2.81 4.59
C VAL A 151 -5.11 -3.18 4.87
N GLY A 152 -5.45 -3.38 6.13
CA GLY A 152 -6.82 -3.70 6.54
C GLY A 152 -7.76 -2.50 6.41
N ARG A 153 -9.06 -2.75 6.58
CA ARG A 153 -10.11 -1.71 6.48
C ARG A 153 -9.90 -0.54 7.44
N MET A 154 -10.27 0.66 7.00
CA MET A 154 -10.23 1.87 7.81
C MET A 154 -11.36 1.90 8.84
N ASP A 155 -11.06 2.33 10.07
CA ASP A 155 -12.08 2.50 11.13
C ASP A 155 -12.83 3.84 10.98
N LEU A 156 -12.19 4.80 10.32
CA LEU A 156 -12.73 6.12 10.08
C LEU A 156 -13.32 6.17 8.65
N PRO A 157 -14.50 6.79 8.47
CA PRO A 157 -15.05 7.03 7.14
C PRO A 157 -14.05 7.78 6.24
N SER A 158 -13.99 7.41 4.96
CA SER A 158 -13.07 8.01 3.99
C SER A 158 -13.34 9.50 3.77
N GLU A 159 -14.59 9.93 3.96
CA GLU A 159 -15.04 11.32 3.83
C GLU A 159 -14.64 12.19 5.04
N THR A 160 -14.14 11.58 6.11
CA THR A 160 -13.67 12.32 7.29
C THR A 160 -12.52 13.23 6.87
N PRO A 161 -12.61 14.57 7.05
CA PRO A 161 -11.51 15.46 6.70
C PRO A 161 -10.20 15.04 7.38
N TYR A 162 -9.11 15.01 6.63
CA TYR A 162 -7.82 14.48 7.10
C TYR A 162 -7.36 15.07 8.43
N ARG A 163 -7.54 16.38 8.65
CA ARG A 163 -7.23 17.04 9.92
C ARG A 163 -8.01 16.44 11.10
N GLN A 164 -9.29 16.13 10.90
CA GLN A 164 -10.13 15.52 11.92
C GLN A 164 -9.70 14.08 12.20
N ALA A 165 -9.36 13.31 11.16
CA ALA A 165 -8.82 11.96 11.32
C ALA A 165 -7.53 11.94 12.16
N LEU A 166 -6.62 12.90 11.92
CA LEU A 166 -5.41 13.06 12.72
C LEU A 166 -5.70 13.35 14.20
N LEU A 167 -6.62 14.28 14.48
CA LEU A 167 -7.01 14.61 15.86
C LEU A 167 -7.64 13.42 16.58
N THR A 168 -8.52 12.67 15.90
CA THR A 168 -9.13 11.45 16.43
C THR A 168 -8.08 10.41 16.79
N ARG A 169 -7.11 10.16 15.91
CA ARG A 169 -5.98 9.25 16.16
C ARG A 169 -5.11 9.69 17.32
N GLN A 170 -4.81 10.99 17.43
CA GLN A 170 -4.06 11.54 18.56
C GLN A 170 -4.80 11.35 19.89
N ALA A 171 -6.12 11.56 19.90
CA ALA A 171 -6.94 11.31 21.08
C ALA A 171 -6.94 9.83 21.49
N MET A 172 -7.00 8.91 20.52
CA MET A 172 -6.89 7.46 20.78
C MET A 172 -5.53 7.07 21.39
N ARG A 173 -4.43 7.68 20.92
CA ARG A 173 -3.09 7.46 21.48
C ARG A 173 -3.00 7.88 22.95
N ARG A 174 -3.57 9.04 23.31
CA ARG A 174 -3.59 9.53 24.71
C ARG A 174 -4.38 8.61 25.64
N LYS A 175 -5.49 8.02 25.19
CA LYS A 175 -6.27 7.09 26.02
C LYS A 175 -5.53 5.77 26.31
N LYS A 176 -4.68 5.29 25.39
CA LYS A 176 -3.89 4.06 25.58
C LYS A 176 -2.64 4.25 26.46
N CYS A 177 -2.11 5.48 26.56
CA CYS A 177 -1.00 5.83 27.45
C CYS A 177 -1.41 6.96 28.42
N PRO A 178 -2.15 6.66 29.51
CA PRO A 178 -2.54 7.66 30.50
C PRO A 178 -1.35 8.27 31.30
N ALA A 179 -0.14 7.72 31.16
CA ALA A 179 0.98 7.96 32.08
C ALA A 179 1.83 9.24 31.85
N ALA A 180 1.31 10.31 31.23
CA ALA A 180 2.14 11.50 30.94
C ALA A 180 1.50 12.86 31.25
N VAL A 181 0.33 12.91 31.90
CA VAL A 181 -0.31 14.19 32.22
C VAL A 181 -0.14 14.59 33.70
N ASP A 182 0.27 13.68 34.58
CA ASP A 182 0.38 13.94 36.02
C ASP A 182 1.74 14.52 36.47
N SER A 183 2.75 14.63 35.60
CA SER A 183 4.07 15.17 36.01
C SER A 183 4.14 16.70 36.00
N ILE A 184 3.27 17.39 35.25
CA ILE A 184 3.25 18.86 35.21
C ILE A 184 2.42 19.43 36.38
N ALA A 185 1.38 18.71 36.83
CA ALA A 185 0.56 19.15 37.98
C ALA A 185 1.27 19.00 39.34
N ARG A 186 2.28 18.14 39.46
CA ARG A 186 3.01 17.95 40.73
C ARG A 186 4.15 18.93 40.98
N VAL A 187 4.64 19.64 39.95
CA VAL A 187 5.67 20.68 40.14
C VAL A 187 5.06 22.03 40.55
N ALA A 188 3.78 22.27 40.24
CA ALA A 188 3.08 23.51 40.60
C ALA A 188 2.46 23.50 42.02
N ALA A 189 2.54 22.38 42.76
CA ALA A 189 2.00 22.25 44.11
C ALA A 189 3.10 22.25 45.20
N SER A 190 4.36 22.50 44.83
CA SER A 190 5.53 22.48 45.72
C SER A 190 6.33 23.81 45.71
N THR A 191 5.69 24.91 45.32
CA THR A 191 6.21 26.29 45.41
C THR A 191 5.16 27.18 46.04
#